data_AF-A0A7X1IUT5-F1
#
_entry.id   AF-A0A7X1IUT5-F1
#
_cell.length_a   1.000
_cell.length_b   1.000
_cell.length_c   1.000
_cell.angle_alpha   90.00
_cell.angle_beta   90.00
_cell.angle_gamma   90.00
#
_symmetry.space_group_name_H-M   'P 1'
#
loop_
_entity.id
_entity.type
_entity.pdbx_description
1 polymer ?
#
loop_
_entity_poly.entity_id
_entity_poly.type
_entity_poly.pdbx_seq_one_letter_code
_entity_poly.pdbx_strand_id
1 'polypeptide(L)'
;MSGDKFKFPEIGPHAIKPWAVRKGYADEHFLSDYRYQFPREDPALPEVFVYTEKMSYDPGETVEFHGSTSAQTWSIQIYRDGHKPQMMDEAFDLPGSFSKTSETAYMDGCDWPVLYRWKIPEYARSGFYRVVSTCMRPDGERFVQHHFVVVRPTKKTRSGRILLMFATGTWTAYNDWGGANHYFGTWGPNKNEGSPILSLRRPWSKGMIWLPKGAARVCNPTWQDMGDATRYPSKEWGYTMGFSQYYSSAGYAQYERHFVTWAEAEGFQVDYITQTDLHYNPAILDDYNCLVTVGHDEYWSWDMRKTVEDFVARGGHMARFGGNFLWQIRLENDGQTQVCWKTKAPTQDPIMQTDQKHLCTANWASGAVNWPGASTVGVNGENGMYGSWGGFSPRGSRGLTVYRPDHWAFEGTELRYADIFGHEAQIFGYEVDGLNYTIQNGFPYAVSEHGVSADKIEILAMTPASIYEYEIEGEGQRYYIRDSDLRGICEMAPDGYESARKRLAHGSGMLVSMTQGKGEVVTAGLCEWVMGLKRHCDYTTTITRNVLDRFQQSGLEKS
;
A
#
# COMPACT_ATOMS: atom_id res chain seq x y z
N MET A 1 3.49 6.06 -36.01
CA MET A 1 3.31 6.75 -34.71
C MET A 1 4.48 7.70 -34.55
N SER A 2 4.25 8.99 -34.32
CA SER A 2 5.34 9.95 -34.12
C SER A 2 6.18 9.52 -32.93
N GLY A 3 7.51 9.49 -33.10
CA GLY A 3 8.48 9.05 -32.10
C GLY A 3 8.72 10.04 -30.96
N ASP A 4 7.76 10.93 -30.68
CA ASP A 4 7.92 11.94 -29.64
C ASP A 4 7.76 11.29 -28.26
N LYS A 5 8.77 11.46 -27.41
CA LYS A 5 8.72 11.00 -26.02
C LYS A 5 7.62 11.76 -25.28
N PHE A 6 6.77 11.03 -24.55
CA PHE A 6 5.78 11.62 -23.65
C PHE A 6 6.47 12.61 -22.68
N LYS A 7 5.94 13.84 -22.61
CA LYS A 7 6.44 14.87 -21.71
C LYS A 7 5.57 14.88 -20.46
N PHE A 8 6.17 14.51 -19.33
CA PHE A 8 5.47 14.53 -18.05
C PHE A 8 5.19 15.97 -17.59
N PRO A 9 3.92 16.34 -17.31
CA PRO A 9 3.51 17.65 -16.81
C PRO A 9 4.29 18.16 -15.60
N GLU A 10 4.68 17.23 -14.73
CA GLU A 10 5.34 17.54 -13.48
C GLU A 10 6.84 17.83 -13.65
N ILE A 11 7.45 17.77 -14.83
CA ILE A 11 8.89 18.07 -14.97
C ILE A 11 9.15 19.58 -14.93
N GLY A 12 10.05 20.04 -14.06
CA GLY A 12 10.53 21.43 -14.00
C GLY A 12 10.83 21.91 -12.59
N PRO A 13 11.14 23.21 -12.41
CA PRO A 13 11.34 23.79 -11.09
C PRO A 13 10.01 23.75 -10.31
N HIS A 14 10.01 23.03 -9.19
CA HIS A 14 8.88 22.95 -8.28
C HIS A 14 9.08 23.87 -7.10
N ALA A 15 7.98 24.39 -6.58
CA ALA A 15 7.96 25.21 -5.38
C ALA A 15 8.09 24.34 -4.11
N ILE A 16 9.23 23.65 -3.98
CA ILE A 16 9.59 22.84 -2.82
C ILE A 16 10.59 23.63 -2.00
N LYS A 17 10.10 24.36 -1.00
CA LYS A 17 10.94 25.08 -0.06
C LYS A 17 11.29 24.17 1.13
N PRO A 18 12.55 24.14 1.59
CA PRO A 18 12.91 23.48 2.84
C PRO A 18 12.05 23.99 3.99
N TRP A 19 11.84 23.15 5.00
CA TRP A 19 11.17 23.55 6.22
C TRP A 19 11.92 24.70 6.89
N ALA A 20 11.19 25.63 7.49
CA ALA A 20 11.80 26.64 8.34
C ALA A 20 12.56 25.94 9.47
N VAL A 21 13.82 26.29 9.67
CA VAL A 21 14.62 25.73 10.76
C VAL A 21 14.03 26.24 12.07
N ARG A 22 13.41 25.35 12.84
CA ARG A 22 13.07 25.63 14.24
C ARG A 22 14.24 25.26 15.15
N LYS A 23 14.31 25.86 16.33
CA LYS A 23 15.22 25.41 17.37
C LYS A 23 14.83 23.97 17.75
N GLY A 24 15.75 23.03 17.56
CA GLY A 24 15.64 21.69 18.14
C GLY A 24 16.27 21.70 19.52
N TYR A 25 15.64 21.05 20.49
CA TYR A 25 16.24 20.78 21.79
C TYR A 25 16.91 19.39 21.79
N ALA A 26 17.93 19.20 22.62
CA ALA A 26 18.77 17.99 22.59
C ALA A 26 17.97 16.70 22.89
N ASP A 27 16.88 16.84 23.63
CA ASP A 27 15.93 15.81 24.04
C ASP A 27 14.72 15.69 23.11
N GLU A 28 14.58 16.55 22.10
CA GLU A 28 13.56 16.39 21.07
C GLU A 28 13.91 15.26 20.11
N HIS A 29 12.87 14.57 19.66
CA HIS A 29 12.98 13.45 18.74
C HIS A 29 12.46 13.87 17.36
N PHE A 30 12.97 13.27 16.29
CA PHE A 30 12.42 13.50 14.95
C PHE A 30 10.91 13.19 14.86
N LEU A 31 10.44 12.28 15.71
CA LEU A 31 9.03 11.90 15.87
C LEU A 31 8.24 12.77 16.86
N SER A 32 8.90 13.60 17.67
CA SER A 32 8.17 14.61 18.45
C SER A 32 7.72 15.78 17.55
N ASP A 33 8.16 15.79 16.30
CA ASP A 33 7.70 16.72 15.26
C ASP A 33 6.59 16.06 14.42
N TYR A 34 5.35 16.20 14.89
CA TYR A 34 4.13 15.71 14.21
C TYR A 34 3.86 16.51 12.94
N ARG A 35 4.47 16.09 11.83
CA ARG A 35 4.37 16.79 10.55
C ARG A 35 3.37 16.11 9.65
N TYR A 36 2.34 16.85 9.30
CA TYR A 36 1.34 16.46 8.32
C TYR A 36 1.24 17.52 7.23
N GLN A 37 0.55 17.21 6.13
CA GLN A 37 0.30 18.17 5.06
C GLN A 37 -1.01 18.91 5.30
N PHE A 38 -0.98 20.23 5.13
CA PHE A 38 -2.15 21.10 5.17
C PHE A 38 -1.92 22.28 4.22
N PRO A 39 -2.94 22.79 3.52
CA PRO A 39 -2.78 23.96 2.64
C PRO A 39 -2.35 25.18 3.45
N ARG A 40 -1.49 26.01 2.87
CA ARG A 40 -1.04 27.27 3.51
C ARG A 40 -2.13 28.33 3.52
N GLU A 41 -2.99 28.31 2.50
CA GLU A 41 -4.04 29.30 2.26
C GLU A 41 -3.53 30.75 2.20
N ASP A 42 -2.25 30.92 1.87
CA ASP A 42 -1.58 32.21 1.73
C ASP A 42 -1.60 32.66 0.25
N PRO A 43 -2.31 33.74 -0.10
CA PRO A 43 -2.31 34.26 -1.48
C PRO A 43 -0.94 34.70 -1.99
N ALA A 44 0.03 35.01 -1.11
CA ALA A 44 1.40 35.33 -1.50
C ALA A 44 2.21 34.08 -1.91
N LEU A 45 1.75 32.90 -1.51
CA LEU A 45 2.30 31.60 -1.90
C LEU A 45 1.19 30.74 -2.53
N PRO A 46 0.73 31.04 -3.75
CA PRO A 46 -0.37 30.33 -4.37
C PRO A 46 -0.20 28.81 -4.40
N GLU A 47 -1.30 28.10 -4.11
CA GLU A 47 -1.41 26.64 -4.12
C GLU A 47 -2.72 26.22 -4.79
N VAL A 48 -2.77 24.98 -5.27
CA VAL A 48 -3.98 24.35 -5.80
C VAL A 48 -4.05 22.90 -5.36
N PHE A 49 -5.18 22.51 -4.76
CA PHE A 49 -5.42 21.12 -4.38
C PHE A 49 -6.75 20.66 -4.97
N VAL A 50 -6.78 19.43 -5.47
CA VAL A 50 -8.02 18.78 -5.88
C VAL A 50 -8.15 17.39 -5.28
N TYR A 51 -9.40 16.94 -5.14
CA TYR A 51 -9.78 15.56 -4.82
C TYR A 51 -11.05 15.17 -5.60
N THR A 52 -11.43 13.90 -5.50
CA THR A 52 -12.67 13.35 -6.09
C THR A 52 -13.44 12.59 -5.01
N GLU A 53 -14.77 12.52 -5.13
CA GLU A 53 -15.60 11.80 -4.14
C GLU A 53 -15.46 10.28 -4.22
N LYS A 54 -14.99 9.77 -5.36
CA LYS A 54 -14.71 8.36 -5.60
C LYS A 54 -13.31 8.22 -6.19
N MET A 55 -12.70 7.06 -6.00
CA MET A 55 -11.39 6.76 -6.59
C MET A 55 -11.49 6.07 -7.96
N SER A 56 -12.61 5.42 -8.26
CA SER A 56 -12.77 4.57 -9.43
C SER A 56 -14.07 4.87 -10.18
N TYR A 57 -14.02 4.79 -11.52
CA TYR A 57 -15.08 5.17 -12.44
C TYR A 57 -15.09 4.25 -13.68
N ASP A 58 -16.26 4.05 -14.26
CA ASP A 58 -16.43 3.43 -15.58
C ASP A 58 -16.05 4.41 -16.71
N PRO A 59 -15.56 3.90 -17.85
CA PRO A 59 -15.50 4.65 -19.10
C PRO A 59 -16.86 5.28 -19.41
N GLY A 60 -16.86 6.54 -19.83
CA GLY A 60 -18.09 7.30 -20.04
C GLY A 60 -18.64 7.97 -18.78
N GLU A 61 -18.14 7.74 -17.57
CA GLU A 61 -18.55 8.54 -16.41
C GLU A 61 -17.91 9.93 -16.40
N THR A 62 -18.51 10.86 -15.65
CA THR A 62 -17.95 12.19 -15.41
C THR A 62 -17.25 12.20 -14.06
N VAL A 63 -15.97 12.55 -14.06
CA VAL A 63 -15.21 12.83 -12.85
C VAL A 63 -15.40 14.30 -12.49
N GLU A 64 -15.80 14.57 -11.25
CA GLU A 64 -15.86 15.90 -10.67
C GLU A 64 -14.66 16.11 -9.74
N PHE A 65 -13.83 17.09 -10.06
CA PHE A 65 -12.69 17.48 -9.24
C PHE A 65 -13.10 18.62 -8.32
N HIS A 66 -13.24 18.30 -7.04
CA HIS A 66 -13.46 19.27 -5.97
C HIS A 66 -12.13 19.90 -5.60
N GLY A 67 -12.08 21.21 -5.45
CA GLY A 67 -10.80 21.89 -5.29
C GLY A 67 -10.87 23.25 -4.61
N SER A 68 -9.71 23.66 -4.12
CA SER A 68 -9.47 25.00 -3.60
C SER A 68 -8.12 25.49 -4.11
N THR A 69 -8.08 26.75 -4.55
CA THR A 69 -6.85 27.41 -4.95
C THR A 69 -6.82 28.86 -4.53
N SER A 70 -5.66 29.32 -4.05
CA SER A 70 -5.36 30.73 -3.81
C SER A 70 -4.75 31.44 -5.02
N ALA A 71 -4.50 30.72 -6.12
CA ALA A 71 -4.00 31.28 -7.37
C ALA A 71 -5.13 31.97 -8.16
N GLN A 72 -4.78 32.97 -8.97
CA GLN A 72 -5.74 33.57 -9.91
C GLN A 72 -6.12 32.61 -11.03
N THR A 73 -5.14 31.86 -11.52
CA THR A 73 -5.33 30.80 -12.49
C THR A 73 -4.57 29.54 -12.10
N TRP A 74 -5.07 28.40 -12.56
CA TRP A 74 -4.45 27.10 -12.34
C TRP A 74 -4.65 26.21 -13.59
N SER A 75 -4.03 25.04 -13.60
CA SER A 75 -4.11 24.10 -14.71
C SER A 75 -4.22 22.68 -14.20
N ILE A 76 -4.87 21.82 -14.97
CA ILE A 76 -5.02 20.39 -14.68
C ILE A 76 -4.67 19.58 -15.93
N GLN A 77 -3.90 18.52 -15.74
CA GLN A 77 -3.55 17.57 -16.79
C GLN A 77 -3.81 16.16 -16.29
N ILE A 78 -4.46 15.34 -17.12
CA ILE A 78 -4.87 13.98 -16.78
C ILE A 78 -4.27 13.04 -17.83
N TYR A 79 -3.55 12.02 -17.38
CA TYR A 79 -2.98 11.02 -18.27
C TYR A 79 -3.04 9.63 -17.66
N ARG A 80 -3.25 8.64 -18.51
CA ARG A 80 -3.10 7.23 -18.13
C ARG A 80 -1.61 6.98 -17.90
N ASP A 81 -1.23 6.69 -16.66
CA ASP A 81 0.15 6.28 -16.32
C ASP A 81 0.32 4.79 -16.61
N GLY A 82 1.57 4.36 -16.75
CA GLY A 82 1.93 2.98 -17.12
C GLY A 82 3.28 2.92 -17.82
N HIS A 83 3.56 1.82 -18.51
CA HIS A 83 4.79 1.67 -19.30
C HIS A 83 4.86 2.69 -20.44
N LYS A 84 3.71 2.96 -21.07
CA LYS A 84 3.55 3.98 -22.13
C LYS A 84 2.46 4.97 -21.71
N PRO A 85 2.82 6.05 -21.00
CA PRO A 85 1.85 7.05 -20.58
C PRO A 85 1.18 7.75 -21.76
N GLN A 86 -0.07 8.15 -21.58
CA GLN A 86 -0.88 8.80 -22.61
C GLN A 86 -1.67 9.97 -22.04
N MET A 87 -1.53 11.16 -22.63
CA MET A 87 -2.34 12.32 -22.27
C MET A 87 -3.79 12.07 -22.66
N MET A 88 -4.70 12.31 -21.72
CA MET A 88 -6.13 12.04 -21.87
C MET A 88 -6.96 13.31 -21.84
N ASP A 89 -6.52 14.30 -21.05
CA ASP A 89 -7.17 15.59 -20.96
C ASP A 89 -6.21 16.66 -20.41
N GLU A 90 -6.41 17.90 -20.82
CA GLU A 90 -5.67 19.05 -20.28
C GLU A 90 -6.48 20.33 -20.38
N ALA A 91 -6.40 21.13 -19.31
CA ALA A 91 -6.98 22.46 -19.27
C ALA A 91 -6.02 23.41 -18.55
N PHE A 92 -5.84 24.59 -19.15
CA PHE A 92 -4.94 25.64 -18.67
C PHE A 92 -5.73 26.90 -18.34
N ASP A 93 -5.11 27.78 -17.57
CA ASP A 93 -5.66 29.10 -17.20
C ASP A 93 -7.09 29.05 -16.63
N LEU A 94 -7.42 27.96 -15.92
CA LEU A 94 -8.70 27.80 -15.24
C LEU A 94 -8.83 28.87 -14.15
N PRO A 95 -10.01 29.49 -13.98
CA PRO A 95 -10.20 30.51 -12.95
C PRO A 95 -10.02 29.91 -11.55
N GLY A 96 -9.32 30.63 -10.70
CA GLY A 96 -9.13 30.26 -9.31
C GLY A 96 -10.38 30.44 -8.46
N SER A 97 -10.56 29.54 -7.48
CA SER A 97 -11.65 29.60 -6.50
C SER A 97 -11.12 29.11 -5.16
N PHE A 98 -11.11 29.99 -4.18
CA PHE A 98 -10.64 29.69 -2.84
C PHE A 98 -11.79 29.22 -1.95
N SER A 99 -11.57 28.15 -1.21
CA SER A 99 -12.42 27.67 -0.14
C SER A 99 -11.55 27.28 1.04
N LYS A 100 -11.89 27.81 2.23
CA LYS A 100 -11.15 27.53 3.46
C LYS A 100 -11.25 26.05 3.82
N THR A 101 -10.16 25.49 4.28
CA THR A 101 -10.02 24.08 4.67
C THR A 101 -10.41 23.91 6.13
N SER A 102 -11.23 22.90 6.43
CA SER A 102 -11.53 22.52 7.81
C SER A 102 -10.28 21.98 8.51
N GLU A 103 -10.08 22.32 9.79
CA GLU A 103 -9.03 21.73 10.64
C GLU A 103 -9.19 20.22 10.82
N THR A 104 -10.41 19.71 10.61
CA THR A 104 -10.77 18.29 10.69
C THR A 104 -11.02 17.69 9.31
N ALA A 105 -10.49 18.29 8.24
CA ALA A 105 -10.67 17.80 6.86
C ALA A 105 -10.24 16.33 6.67
N TYR A 106 -9.33 15.83 7.50
CA TYR A 106 -8.96 14.41 7.53
C TYR A 106 -10.14 13.46 7.82
N MET A 107 -11.14 13.91 8.59
CA MET A 107 -12.28 13.13 9.08
C MET A 107 -13.59 13.55 8.41
N ASP A 108 -13.83 14.85 8.30
CA ASP A 108 -15.11 15.38 7.79
C ASP A 108 -15.09 15.59 6.26
N GLY A 109 -13.89 15.69 5.69
CA GLY A 109 -13.68 16.12 4.31
C GLY A 109 -13.55 17.64 4.19
N CYS A 110 -13.23 18.10 2.98
CA CYS A 110 -13.00 19.51 2.69
C CYS A 110 -14.27 20.28 2.29
N ASP A 111 -15.29 19.58 1.78
CA ASP A 111 -16.52 20.18 1.22
C ASP A 111 -16.26 21.32 0.21
N TRP A 112 -15.20 21.20 -0.58
CA TRP A 112 -14.84 22.19 -1.59
C TRP A 112 -15.76 22.10 -2.82
N PRO A 113 -15.98 23.22 -3.55
CA PRO A 113 -16.76 23.20 -4.78
C PRO A 113 -16.05 22.44 -5.90
N VAL A 114 -16.83 21.98 -6.88
CA VAL A 114 -16.28 21.40 -8.11
C VAL A 114 -15.62 22.50 -8.94
N LEU A 115 -14.32 22.37 -9.21
CA LEU A 115 -13.55 23.32 -10.03
C LEU A 115 -13.34 22.83 -11.47
N TYR A 116 -13.38 21.52 -11.69
CA TYR A 116 -13.19 20.93 -13.02
C TYR A 116 -14.02 19.66 -13.20
N ARG A 117 -14.45 19.39 -14.43
CA ARG A 117 -15.18 18.18 -14.80
C ARG A 117 -14.51 17.54 -16.00
N TRP A 118 -14.27 16.24 -15.93
CA TRP A 118 -13.73 15.46 -17.03
C TRP A 118 -14.68 14.31 -17.37
N LYS A 119 -15.16 14.27 -18.62
CA LYS A 119 -15.91 13.12 -19.14
C LYS A 119 -14.91 12.07 -19.62
N ILE A 120 -14.84 10.94 -18.93
CA ILE A 120 -13.95 9.85 -19.32
C ILE A 120 -14.39 9.35 -20.71
N PRO A 121 -13.49 9.28 -21.70
CA PRO A 121 -13.84 8.75 -23.01
C PRO A 121 -14.37 7.31 -22.92
N GLU A 122 -15.39 6.97 -23.71
CA GLU A 122 -15.99 5.62 -23.75
C GLU A 122 -14.97 4.51 -24.09
N TYR A 123 -13.90 4.86 -24.81
CA TYR A 123 -12.81 3.96 -25.19
C TYR A 123 -11.65 3.95 -24.20
N ALA A 124 -11.75 4.67 -23.08
CA ALA A 124 -10.69 4.73 -22.07
C ALA A 124 -10.38 3.31 -21.58
N ARG A 125 -9.11 2.93 -21.71
CA ARG A 125 -8.63 1.63 -21.22
C ARG A 125 -8.63 1.63 -19.70
N SER A 126 -8.82 0.46 -19.09
CA SER A 126 -8.60 0.35 -17.66
C SER A 126 -7.18 0.77 -17.29
N GLY A 127 -7.02 1.44 -16.16
CA GLY A 127 -5.72 1.98 -15.76
C GLY A 127 -5.76 2.94 -14.58
N PHE A 128 -4.56 3.30 -14.13
CA PHE A 128 -4.33 4.40 -13.22
C PHE A 128 -4.17 5.70 -14.02
N TYR A 129 -5.05 6.67 -13.80
CA TYR A 129 -5.04 7.97 -14.44
C TYR A 129 -4.51 8.97 -13.44
N ARG A 130 -3.29 9.44 -13.68
CA ARG A 130 -2.63 10.44 -12.83
C ARG A 130 -3.13 11.82 -13.21
N VAL A 131 -3.47 12.60 -12.20
CA VAL A 131 -3.98 13.96 -12.32
C VAL A 131 -2.94 14.90 -11.72
N VAL A 132 -2.54 15.90 -12.49
CA VAL A 132 -1.52 16.88 -12.09
C VAL A 132 -2.14 18.26 -12.14
N SER A 133 -2.36 18.84 -10.96
CA SER A 133 -2.87 20.19 -10.78
C SER A 133 -1.70 21.13 -10.50
N THR A 134 -1.63 22.27 -11.19
CA THR A 134 -0.53 23.21 -11.06
C THR A 134 -0.98 24.66 -11.01
N CYS A 135 -0.21 25.50 -10.32
CA CYS A 135 -0.34 26.95 -10.41
C CYS A 135 1.06 27.59 -10.31
N MET A 136 1.22 28.77 -10.91
CA MET A 136 2.48 29.52 -10.87
C MET A 136 2.54 30.41 -9.62
N ARG A 137 3.72 30.52 -9.03
CA ARG A 137 4.01 31.45 -7.94
C ARG A 137 4.67 32.73 -8.47
N PRO A 138 4.62 33.85 -7.72
CA PRO A 138 5.23 35.12 -8.13
C PRO A 138 6.74 35.05 -8.40
N ASP A 139 7.44 34.10 -7.77
CA ASP A 139 8.87 33.85 -7.96
C ASP A 139 9.19 32.99 -9.21
N GLY A 140 8.16 32.62 -10.00
CA GLY A 140 8.31 31.80 -11.20
C GLY A 140 8.37 30.29 -10.91
N GLU A 141 8.33 29.87 -9.64
CA GLU A 141 8.22 28.46 -9.29
C GLU A 141 6.81 27.93 -9.52
N ARG A 142 6.69 26.62 -9.74
CA ARG A 142 5.40 25.96 -9.94
C ARG A 142 5.00 25.14 -8.72
N PHE A 143 3.83 25.40 -8.17
CA PHE A 143 3.20 24.49 -7.22
C PHE A 143 2.58 23.31 -7.99
N VAL A 144 2.74 22.09 -7.48
CA VAL A 144 2.25 20.87 -8.12
C VAL A 144 1.59 19.97 -7.08
N GLN A 145 0.34 19.61 -7.34
CA GLN A 145 -0.40 18.61 -6.59
C GLN A 145 -0.72 17.41 -7.50
N HIS A 146 -0.60 16.21 -6.92
CA HIS A 146 -0.91 14.96 -7.61
C HIS A 146 -2.18 14.36 -6.99
N HIS A 147 -3.12 14.01 -7.86
CA HIS A 147 -4.32 13.23 -7.56
C HIS A 147 -4.39 12.04 -8.53
N PHE A 148 -5.36 11.16 -8.36
CA PHE A 148 -5.58 10.07 -9.29
C PHE A 148 -7.05 9.72 -9.46
N VAL A 149 -7.31 9.04 -10.57
CA VAL A 149 -8.56 8.35 -10.86
C VAL A 149 -8.20 6.97 -11.38
N VAL A 150 -8.90 5.93 -10.97
CA VAL A 150 -8.84 4.61 -11.61
C VAL A 150 -9.99 4.53 -12.60
N VAL A 151 -9.69 4.17 -13.84
CA VAL A 151 -10.73 3.77 -14.78
C VAL A 151 -10.80 2.26 -14.74
N ARG A 152 -11.94 1.74 -14.31
CA ARG A 152 -12.16 0.29 -14.16
C ARG A 152 -12.56 -0.35 -15.50
N PRO A 153 -12.37 -1.66 -15.67
CA PRO A 153 -12.74 -2.35 -16.89
C PRO A 153 -14.26 -2.54 -17.00
N THR A 154 -14.77 -2.52 -18.22
CA THR A 154 -16.15 -2.93 -18.56
C THR A 154 -16.11 -4.11 -19.50
N LYS A 155 -17.26 -4.73 -19.82
CA LYS A 155 -17.35 -5.75 -20.86
C LYS A 155 -16.79 -5.30 -22.22
N LYS A 156 -16.80 -3.99 -22.51
CA LYS A 156 -16.28 -3.42 -23.77
C LYS A 156 -14.79 -3.10 -23.72
N THR A 157 -14.25 -2.79 -22.54
CA THR A 157 -12.88 -2.27 -22.37
C THR A 157 -11.91 -3.23 -21.68
N ARG A 158 -12.41 -4.35 -21.12
CA ARG A 158 -11.61 -5.44 -20.56
C ARG A 158 -10.57 -5.91 -21.58
N SER A 159 -9.31 -5.99 -21.14
CA SER A 159 -8.17 -6.32 -21.98
C SER A 159 -7.62 -7.73 -21.74
N GLY A 160 -7.84 -8.31 -20.56
CA GLY A 160 -7.24 -9.59 -20.19
C GLY A 160 -8.03 -10.39 -19.15
N ARG A 161 -7.33 -11.33 -18.52
CA ARG A 161 -7.85 -12.22 -17.44
C ARG A 161 -7.18 -11.97 -16.09
N ILE A 162 -6.29 -10.98 -16.02
CA ILE A 162 -5.59 -10.54 -14.81
C ILE A 162 -6.21 -9.22 -14.36
N LEU A 163 -6.67 -9.17 -13.11
CA LEU A 163 -7.20 -7.98 -12.47
C LEU A 163 -6.26 -7.55 -11.35
N LEU A 164 -5.62 -6.38 -11.48
CA LEU A 164 -4.83 -5.77 -10.41
C LEU A 164 -5.74 -4.91 -9.53
N MET A 165 -5.75 -5.19 -8.23
CA MET A 165 -6.41 -4.35 -7.24
C MET A 165 -5.37 -3.48 -6.51
N PHE A 166 -5.56 -2.17 -6.56
CA PHE A 166 -4.74 -1.21 -5.82
C PHE A 166 -5.09 -1.20 -4.33
N ALA A 167 -4.09 -1.08 -3.46
CA ALA A 167 -4.23 -1.10 -2.00
C ALA A 167 -4.75 0.24 -1.44
N THR A 168 -5.85 0.75 -1.99
CA THR A 168 -6.37 2.09 -1.70
C THR A 168 -6.81 2.30 -0.25
N GLY A 169 -7.17 1.25 0.48
CA GLY A 169 -7.45 1.29 1.91
C GLY A 169 -6.19 1.57 2.73
N THR A 170 -5.07 0.95 2.35
CA THR A 170 -3.75 1.28 2.92
C THR A 170 -3.37 2.72 2.57
N TRP A 171 -3.60 3.15 1.32
CA TRP A 171 -3.29 4.54 0.95
C TRP A 171 -4.10 5.51 1.82
N THR A 172 -5.40 5.29 2.00
CA THR A 172 -6.25 6.12 2.88
C THR A 172 -5.74 6.13 4.31
N ALA A 173 -5.35 4.96 4.86
CA ALA A 173 -4.84 4.81 6.21
C ALA A 173 -3.55 5.60 6.49
N TYR A 174 -2.72 5.77 5.47
CA TYR A 174 -1.43 6.45 5.53
C TYR A 174 -1.48 7.91 5.06
N ASN A 175 -2.57 8.36 4.43
CA ASN A 175 -2.73 9.74 3.96
C ASN A 175 -2.83 10.73 5.13
N ASP A 176 -1.74 11.43 5.42
CA ASP A 176 -1.62 12.45 6.47
C ASP A 176 -2.12 13.83 6.04
N TRP A 177 -2.67 13.98 4.83
CA TRP A 177 -3.18 15.26 4.37
C TRP A 177 -4.41 15.66 5.19
N GLY A 178 -4.45 16.90 5.65
CA GLY A 178 -5.57 17.47 6.38
C GLY A 178 -5.46 17.35 7.90
N GLY A 179 -4.39 16.76 8.46
CA GLY A 179 -4.10 16.81 9.90
C GLY A 179 -3.88 15.47 10.60
N ALA A 180 -4.44 14.38 10.07
CA ALA A 180 -4.31 13.07 10.68
C ALA A 180 -4.47 11.92 9.68
N ASN A 181 -3.99 10.75 10.10
CA ASN A 181 -4.22 9.45 9.48
C ASN A 181 -4.44 8.39 10.59
N HIS A 182 -4.45 7.09 10.27
CA HIS A 182 -4.70 6.05 11.28
C HIS A 182 -3.54 5.81 12.28
N TYR A 183 -2.37 6.42 12.07
CA TYR A 183 -1.17 6.22 12.88
C TYR A 183 -0.84 7.41 13.76
N PHE A 184 -0.98 8.63 13.25
CA PHE A 184 -0.79 9.85 14.03
C PHE A 184 -1.67 10.99 13.51
N GLY A 185 -1.78 12.04 14.31
CA GLY A 185 -2.39 13.28 13.87
C GLY A 185 -2.90 14.11 15.01
N THR A 186 -3.85 14.97 14.68
CA THR A 186 -4.48 15.93 15.60
C THR A 186 -5.80 15.44 16.19
N TRP A 187 -6.09 14.13 16.13
CA TRP A 187 -7.27 13.55 16.75
C TRP A 187 -7.08 13.35 18.26
N GLY A 188 -8.18 13.16 18.97
CA GLY A 188 -8.22 12.91 20.41
C GLY A 188 -8.23 14.20 21.26
N PRO A 189 -8.50 14.10 22.57
CA PRO A 189 -8.63 15.26 23.46
C PRO A 189 -7.38 16.15 23.52
N ASN A 190 -6.20 15.54 23.34
CA ASN A 190 -4.91 16.21 23.38
C ASN A 190 -4.36 16.55 21.98
N LYS A 191 -5.11 16.25 20.91
CA LYS A 191 -4.72 16.46 19.51
C LYS A 191 -3.35 15.87 19.14
N ASN A 192 -3.09 14.63 19.55
CA ASN A 192 -1.81 13.95 19.34
C ASN A 192 -1.98 12.46 19.02
N GLU A 193 -3.13 12.06 18.49
CA GLU A 193 -3.47 10.69 18.17
C GLU A 193 -3.84 10.51 16.70
N GLY A 194 -3.60 9.31 16.16
CA GLY A 194 -4.18 8.90 14.89
C GLY A 194 -5.71 8.86 14.96
N SER A 195 -6.37 9.24 13.87
CA SER A 195 -7.82 9.23 13.80
C SER A 195 -8.33 7.85 13.40
N PRO A 196 -9.35 7.31 14.09
CA PRO A 196 -10.01 6.08 13.67
C PRO A 196 -10.92 6.29 12.45
N ILE A 197 -11.20 7.54 12.04
CA ILE A 197 -12.17 7.87 10.99
C ILE A 197 -11.48 8.78 9.97
N LEU A 198 -11.44 8.35 8.70
CA LEU A 198 -10.79 9.08 7.64
C LEU A 198 -11.73 9.30 6.46
N SER A 199 -11.79 10.54 5.97
CA SER A 199 -12.55 10.92 4.79
C SER A 199 -11.74 10.68 3.51
N LEU A 200 -12.42 10.25 2.45
CA LEU A 200 -11.93 10.28 1.09
C LEU A 200 -12.06 11.68 0.47
N ARG A 201 -12.93 12.55 1.01
CA ARG A 201 -13.22 13.88 0.46
C ARG A 201 -12.13 14.90 0.82
N ARG A 202 -10.87 14.52 0.59
CA ARG A 202 -9.67 15.30 0.84
C ARG A 202 -8.56 14.93 -0.16
N PRO A 203 -7.62 15.85 -0.45
CA PRO A 203 -6.44 15.56 -1.27
C PRO A 203 -5.53 14.45 -0.71
N TRP A 204 -4.64 13.98 -1.59
CA TRP A 204 -3.59 13.02 -1.23
C TRP A 204 -2.28 13.70 -0.87
N SER A 205 -1.60 13.11 0.10
CA SER A 205 -0.30 13.58 0.54
C SER A 205 0.76 13.44 -0.54
N LYS A 206 1.57 14.50 -0.69
CA LYS A 206 2.72 14.52 -1.60
C LYS A 206 3.64 13.32 -1.37
N GLY A 207 3.86 12.56 -2.45
CA GLY A 207 4.70 11.37 -2.46
C GLY A 207 3.93 10.06 -2.63
N MET A 208 2.64 10.02 -2.32
CA MET A 208 1.85 8.79 -2.48
C MET A 208 1.60 8.45 -3.95
N ILE A 209 1.28 9.46 -4.76
CA ILE A 209 0.87 9.28 -6.16
C ILE A 209 2.06 9.39 -7.12
N TRP A 210 3.06 10.20 -6.77
CA TRP A 210 4.26 10.40 -7.59
C TRP A 210 5.51 10.63 -6.74
N LEU A 211 6.63 10.09 -7.20
CA LEU A 211 7.97 10.29 -6.64
C LEU A 211 8.99 10.56 -7.74
N PRO A 212 9.97 11.44 -7.50
CA PRO A 212 11.08 11.63 -8.43
C PRO A 212 11.99 10.40 -8.44
N LYS A 213 12.71 10.20 -9.57
CA LYS A 213 13.77 9.20 -9.63
C LYS A 213 14.81 9.49 -8.54
N GLY A 214 15.19 8.46 -7.78
CA GLY A 214 16.15 8.59 -6.69
C GLY A 214 15.53 8.93 -5.33
N ALA A 215 14.20 9.08 -5.23
CA ALA A 215 13.54 9.14 -3.92
C ALA A 215 13.92 7.92 -3.06
N ALA A 216 14.22 8.18 -1.78
CA ALA A 216 14.64 7.13 -0.87
C ALA A 216 13.49 6.13 -0.62
N ARG A 217 13.84 4.85 -0.46
CA ARG A 217 12.89 3.79 -0.10
C ARG A 217 12.96 3.51 1.38
N VAL A 218 11.91 2.87 1.88
CA VAL A 218 11.78 2.53 3.30
C VAL A 218 12.88 1.57 3.76
N CYS A 219 13.24 0.58 2.94
CA CYS A 219 14.36 -0.31 3.24
C CYS A 219 15.70 0.42 3.19
N ASN A 220 16.61 0.04 4.09
CA ASN A 220 17.95 0.58 4.10
C ASN A 220 18.75 0.11 2.86
N PRO A 221 19.17 1.02 1.97
CA PRO A 221 19.91 0.62 0.78
C PRO A 221 21.31 0.11 1.11
N THR A 222 21.93 0.54 2.21
CA THR A 222 23.31 0.16 2.55
C THR A 222 23.33 -1.05 3.47
N TRP A 223 24.33 -1.93 3.30
CA TRP A 223 24.63 -2.94 4.30
C TRP A 223 25.13 -2.24 5.57
N GLN A 224 24.69 -2.69 6.73
CA GLN A 224 25.11 -2.11 8.01
C GLN A 224 26.28 -2.95 8.56
N ASP A 225 27.40 -2.30 8.85
CA ASP A 225 28.55 -2.92 9.49
C ASP A 225 28.37 -3.03 11.01
N MET A 226 29.29 -3.77 11.64
CA MET A 226 29.29 -3.90 13.09
C MET A 226 29.52 -2.52 13.74
N GLY A 227 28.56 -2.08 14.55
CA GLY A 227 28.63 -0.82 15.29
C GLY A 227 28.07 0.39 14.54
N ASP A 228 27.56 0.21 13.31
CA ASP A 228 26.87 1.29 12.60
C ASP A 228 25.68 1.83 13.42
N ALA A 229 25.45 3.15 13.30
CA ALA A 229 24.28 3.78 13.88
C ALA A 229 23.02 3.40 13.09
N THR A 230 21.94 3.08 13.81
CA THR A 230 20.63 2.81 13.19
C THR A 230 20.10 4.06 12.49
N ARG A 231 19.64 3.91 11.23
CA ARG A 231 19.15 5.02 10.39
C ARG A 231 17.85 4.70 9.66
N TYR A 232 17.15 5.76 9.28
CA TYR A 232 15.89 5.71 8.52
C TYR A 232 15.95 6.62 7.28
N PRO A 233 16.66 6.21 6.22
CA PRO A 233 16.93 7.06 5.06
C PRO A 233 15.69 7.65 4.39
N SER A 234 14.58 6.89 4.35
CA SER A 234 13.33 7.41 3.81
C SER A 234 12.79 8.59 4.62
N LYS A 235 12.83 8.51 5.94
CA LYS A 235 12.34 9.56 6.85
C LYS A 235 13.22 10.81 6.75
N GLU A 236 14.54 10.63 6.74
CA GLU A 236 15.53 11.69 6.54
C GLU A 236 15.30 12.41 5.21
N TRP A 237 15.20 11.66 4.11
CA TRP A 237 14.95 12.22 2.78
C TRP A 237 13.60 12.93 2.69
N GLY A 238 12.54 12.33 3.24
CA GLY A 238 11.20 12.93 3.24
C GLY A 238 11.16 14.26 3.99
N TYR A 239 11.87 14.36 5.12
CA TYR A 239 12.07 15.62 5.83
C TYR A 239 12.76 16.65 4.95
N THR A 240 13.95 16.34 4.44
CA THR A 240 14.78 17.29 3.69
C THR A 240 14.10 17.76 2.41
N MET A 241 13.38 16.87 1.72
CA MET A 241 12.75 17.15 0.43
C MET A 241 11.29 17.62 0.52
N GLY A 242 10.75 17.75 1.75
CA GLY A 242 9.37 18.19 1.97
C GLY A 242 8.33 17.25 1.35
N PHE A 243 8.47 15.95 1.61
CA PHE A 243 7.47 14.92 1.29
C PHE A 243 6.78 14.46 2.60
N SER A 244 5.60 13.84 2.46
CA SER A 244 4.90 13.22 3.60
C SER A 244 5.83 12.29 4.37
N GLN A 245 5.64 12.13 5.67
CA GLN A 245 6.36 11.13 6.46
C GLN A 245 6.10 9.69 5.96
N TYR A 246 4.99 9.46 5.27
CA TYR A 246 4.52 8.15 4.83
C TYR A 246 4.61 7.89 3.33
N TYR A 247 5.24 8.79 2.56
CA TYR A 247 5.44 8.59 1.12
C TYR A 247 6.12 7.25 0.76
N SER A 248 6.97 6.74 1.65
CA SER A 248 7.70 5.49 1.44
C SER A 248 7.00 4.26 2.05
N SER A 249 5.91 4.48 2.81
CA SER A 249 5.18 3.42 3.50
C SER A 249 3.95 2.97 2.70
N ALA A 250 3.34 3.84 1.89
CA ALA A 250 2.16 3.52 1.09
C ALA A 250 2.10 4.35 -0.19
N GLY A 251 1.26 3.93 -1.13
CA GLY A 251 0.91 4.69 -2.34
C GLY A 251 1.46 4.10 -3.64
N TYR A 252 0.74 4.39 -4.71
CA TYR A 252 1.03 3.95 -6.07
C TYR A 252 2.49 4.18 -6.50
N ALA A 253 3.07 5.34 -6.19
CA ALA A 253 4.44 5.67 -6.61
C ALA A 253 5.49 4.77 -5.96
N GLN A 254 5.25 4.39 -4.71
CA GLN A 254 6.17 3.55 -3.96
C GLN A 254 6.07 2.10 -4.41
N TYR A 255 4.86 1.55 -4.61
CA TYR A 255 4.70 0.12 -4.90
C TYR A 255 4.11 -0.19 -6.27
N GLU A 256 2.80 -0.01 -6.44
CA GLU A 256 2.04 -0.62 -7.53
C GLU A 256 2.48 -0.12 -8.90
N ARG A 257 2.98 1.12 -9.02
CA ARG A 257 3.54 1.64 -10.27
C ARG A 257 4.66 0.78 -10.83
N HIS A 258 5.52 0.20 -9.98
CA HIS A 258 6.62 -0.65 -10.46
C HIS A 258 6.10 -1.94 -11.07
N PHE A 259 5.06 -2.54 -10.47
CA PHE A 259 4.39 -3.69 -11.07
C PHE A 259 3.64 -3.32 -12.35
N VAL A 260 2.87 -2.22 -12.37
CA VAL A 260 2.14 -1.76 -13.56
C VAL A 260 3.07 -1.55 -14.75
N THR A 261 4.16 -0.81 -14.53
CA THR A 261 5.14 -0.52 -15.59
C THR A 261 5.88 -1.76 -16.07
N TRP A 262 6.18 -2.70 -15.18
CA TRP A 262 6.78 -3.99 -15.54
C TRP A 262 5.80 -4.87 -16.32
N ALA A 263 4.59 -5.09 -15.81
CA ALA A 263 3.62 -6.00 -16.40
C ALA A 263 3.21 -5.54 -17.81
N GLU A 264 2.98 -4.24 -18.01
CA GLU A 264 2.70 -3.69 -19.35
C GLU A 264 3.91 -3.78 -20.29
N ALA A 265 5.14 -3.66 -19.78
CA ALA A 265 6.36 -3.81 -20.58
C ALA A 265 6.57 -5.25 -21.04
N GLU A 266 6.27 -6.22 -20.18
CA GLU A 266 6.30 -7.66 -20.45
C GLU A 266 5.14 -8.14 -21.34
N GLY A 267 4.17 -7.26 -21.62
CA GLY A 267 3.05 -7.53 -22.54
C GLY A 267 1.81 -8.15 -21.87
N PHE A 268 1.78 -8.27 -20.54
CA PHE A 268 0.58 -8.71 -19.83
C PHE A 268 -0.59 -7.74 -20.05
N GLN A 269 -1.77 -8.28 -20.33
CA GLN A 269 -3.01 -7.51 -20.37
C GLN A 269 -3.63 -7.52 -18.98
N VAL A 270 -3.44 -6.43 -18.25
CA VAL A 270 -3.90 -6.25 -16.87
C VAL A 270 -4.96 -5.16 -16.86
N ASP A 271 -6.10 -5.47 -16.25
CA ASP A 271 -7.10 -4.46 -15.91
C ASP A 271 -6.98 -4.07 -14.43
N TYR A 272 -7.52 -2.93 -14.05
CA TYR A 272 -7.22 -2.26 -12.77
C TYR A 272 -8.49 -1.86 -12.04
N ILE A 273 -8.51 -2.09 -10.73
CA ILE A 273 -9.60 -1.68 -9.84
C ILE A 273 -9.05 -1.12 -8.53
N THR A 274 -9.90 -0.43 -7.78
CA THR A 274 -9.63 -0.09 -6.37
C THR A 274 -10.23 -1.14 -5.44
N GLN A 275 -9.80 -1.18 -4.19
CA GLN A 275 -10.44 -2.04 -3.19
C GLN A 275 -11.93 -1.74 -3.00
N THR A 276 -12.33 -0.47 -3.12
CA THR A 276 -13.75 -0.06 -3.08
C THR A 276 -14.59 -0.65 -4.21
N ASP A 277 -14.03 -0.83 -5.42
CA ASP A 277 -14.74 -1.54 -6.49
C ASP A 277 -15.04 -2.98 -6.08
N LEU A 278 -14.09 -3.65 -5.43
CA LEU A 278 -14.29 -5.03 -4.98
C LEU A 278 -15.34 -5.13 -3.86
N HIS A 279 -15.35 -4.16 -2.95
CA HIS A 279 -16.35 -4.07 -1.88
C HIS A 279 -17.78 -3.92 -2.43
N TYR A 280 -17.99 -2.99 -3.36
CA TYR A 280 -19.34 -2.64 -3.85
C TYR A 280 -19.77 -3.40 -5.12
N ASN A 281 -18.83 -3.99 -5.85
CA ASN A 281 -19.09 -4.72 -7.10
C ASN A 281 -18.32 -6.05 -7.14
N PRO A 282 -18.65 -7.02 -6.27
CA PRO A 282 -17.94 -8.29 -6.19
C PRO A 282 -18.03 -9.12 -7.50
N ALA A 283 -19.09 -8.92 -8.28
CA ALA A 283 -19.29 -9.58 -9.57
C ALA A 283 -18.23 -9.18 -10.61
N ILE A 284 -17.43 -8.15 -10.38
CA ILE A 284 -16.31 -7.80 -11.26
C ILE A 284 -15.33 -8.98 -11.43
N LEU A 285 -15.17 -9.83 -10.42
CA LEU A 285 -14.31 -11.02 -10.48
C LEU A 285 -14.86 -12.16 -11.34
N ASP A 286 -16.14 -12.13 -11.74
CA ASP A 286 -16.73 -13.15 -12.63
C ASP A 286 -16.06 -13.20 -14.01
N ASP A 287 -15.41 -12.10 -14.39
CA ASP A 287 -14.82 -11.90 -15.70
C ASP A 287 -13.31 -12.20 -15.76
N TYR A 288 -12.68 -12.58 -14.64
CA TYR A 288 -11.23 -12.76 -14.49
C TYR A 288 -10.87 -14.14 -13.93
N ASN A 289 -9.63 -14.55 -14.21
CA ASN A 289 -9.06 -15.80 -13.70
C ASN A 289 -8.09 -15.54 -12.55
N CYS A 290 -7.42 -14.39 -12.57
CA CYS A 290 -6.39 -14.03 -11.60
C CYS A 290 -6.67 -12.65 -10.99
N LEU A 291 -6.79 -12.60 -9.67
CA LEU A 291 -6.71 -11.36 -8.90
C LEU A 291 -5.27 -11.16 -8.41
N VAL A 292 -4.74 -9.96 -8.63
CA VAL A 292 -3.39 -9.58 -8.20
C VAL A 292 -3.47 -8.45 -7.18
N THR A 293 -2.68 -8.54 -6.12
CA THR A 293 -2.34 -7.40 -5.25
C THR A 293 -0.83 -7.33 -5.05
N VAL A 294 -0.28 -6.12 -4.92
CA VAL A 294 1.17 -5.94 -4.81
C VAL A 294 1.53 -4.85 -3.82
N GLY A 295 2.72 -4.94 -3.24
CA GLY A 295 3.24 -3.89 -2.35
C GLY A 295 2.65 -3.95 -0.96
N HIS A 296 2.20 -2.81 -0.46
CA HIS A 296 1.69 -2.70 0.90
C HIS A 296 0.15 -2.73 0.94
N ASP A 297 -0.38 -3.93 1.18
CA ASP A 297 -1.80 -4.27 1.06
C ASP A 297 -2.37 -4.74 2.41
N GLU A 298 -2.47 -3.79 3.35
CA GLU A 298 -2.66 -4.02 4.78
C GLU A 298 -4.11 -3.89 5.27
N TYR A 299 -4.89 -2.98 4.66
CA TYR A 299 -6.21 -2.59 5.13
C TYR A 299 -7.31 -3.10 4.22
N TRP A 300 -8.18 -3.98 4.74
CA TRP A 300 -9.22 -4.66 3.97
C TRP A 300 -10.56 -4.62 4.70
N SER A 301 -11.66 -4.46 3.99
CA SER A 301 -12.98 -4.66 4.61
C SER A 301 -13.33 -6.15 4.69
N TRP A 302 -14.28 -6.47 5.56
CA TRP A 302 -14.86 -7.82 5.64
C TRP A 302 -15.37 -8.31 4.27
N ASP A 303 -16.17 -7.48 3.58
CA ASP A 303 -16.76 -7.82 2.28
C ASP A 303 -15.73 -8.04 1.17
N MET A 304 -14.67 -7.21 1.12
CA MET A 304 -13.58 -7.40 0.16
C MET A 304 -12.92 -8.76 0.36
N ARG A 305 -12.60 -9.09 1.61
CA ARG A 305 -11.94 -10.35 1.95
C ARG A 305 -12.83 -11.55 1.62
N LYS A 306 -14.12 -11.48 1.98
CA LYS A 306 -15.09 -12.53 1.69
C LYS A 306 -15.25 -12.76 0.18
N THR A 307 -15.29 -11.67 -0.59
CA THR A 307 -15.37 -11.70 -2.05
C THR A 307 -14.18 -12.44 -2.67
N VAL A 308 -12.96 -12.19 -2.18
CA VAL A 308 -11.77 -12.92 -2.65
C VAL A 308 -11.81 -14.39 -2.28
N GLU A 309 -12.20 -14.73 -1.05
CA GLU A 309 -12.34 -16.14 -0.66
C GLU A 309 -13.35 -16.89 -1.52
N ASP A 310 -14.50 -16.28 -1.83
CA ASP A 310 -15.52 -16.88 -2.70
C ASP A 310 -15.03 -17.04 -4.13
N PHE A 311 -14.31 -16.03 -4.65
CA PHE A 311 -13.68 -16.09 -5.97
C PHE A 311 -12.67 -17.24 -6.07
N VAL A 312 -11.80 -17.41 -5.08
CA VAL A 312 -10.83 -18.50 -5.07
C VAL A 312 -11.53 -19.85 -4.90
N ALA A 313 -12.49 -19.95 -3.97
CA ALA A 313 -13.20 -21.18 -3.69
C ALA A 313 -13.89 -21.78 -4.94
N ARG A 314 -14.40 -20.92 -5.83
CA ARG A 314 -15.08 -21.33 -7.07
C ARG A 314 -14.15 -21.54 -8.28
N GLY A 315 -12.84 -21.34 -8.13
CA GLY A 315 -11.84 -21.65 -9.16
C GLY A 315 -11.06 -20.45 -9.70
N GLY A 316 -11.25 -19.25 -9.14
CA GLY A 316 -10.35 -18.13 -9.37
C GLY A 316 -9.01 -18.32 -8.66
N HIS A 317 -8.01 -17.57 -9.07
CA HIS A 317 -6.67 -17.62 -8.50
C HIS A 317 -6.24 -16.26 -7.95
N MET A 318 -5.45 -16.25 -6.88
CA MET A 318 -4.90 -15.03 -6.31
C MET A 318 -3.38 -15.04 -6.33
N ALA A 319 -2.77 -14.05 -6.97
CA ALA A 319 -1.34 -13.79 -6.90
C ALA A 319 -1.08 -12.55 -6.02
N ARG A 320 -0.58 -12.76 -4.81
CA ARG A 320 -0.28 -11.67 -3.88
C ARG A 320 1.23 -11.46 -3.80
N PHE A 321 1.70 -10.34 -4.32
CA PHE A 321 3.10 -9.91 -4.25
C PHE A 321 3.25 -8.70 -3.31
N GLY A 322 2.77 -8.86 -2.08
CA GLY A 322 2.66 -7.80 -1.09
C GLY A 322 2.75 -8.31 0.34
N GLY A 323 2.92 -7.39 1.29
CA GLY A 323 3.10 -7.70 2.71
C GLY A 323 2.12 -6.94 3.61
N ASN A 324 2.19 -7.27 4.90
CA ASN A 324 1.44 -6.73 6.02
C ASN A 324 -0.08 -6.97 5.98
N PHE A 325 -0.56 -8.16 5.67
CA PHE A 325 -2.02 -8.42 5.69
C PHE A 325 -2.56 -8.44 7.14
N LEU A 326 -3.04 -7.30 7.65
CA LEU A 326 -3.22 -7.12 9.11
C LEU A 326 -4.56 -6.53 9.54
N TRP A 327 -5.06 -5.43 8.96
CA TRP A 327 -6.19 -4.69 9.53
C TRP A 327 -7.51 -4.93 8.81
N GLN A 328 -8.54 -5.21 9.61
CA GLN A 328 -9.92 -5.07 9.17
C GLN A 328 -10.37 -3.60 9.25
N ILE A 329 -10.99 -3.12 8.17
CA ILE A 329 -11.64 -1.80 8.10
C ILE A 329 -13.14 -1.91 7.86
N ARG A 330 -13.84 -0.82 8.13
CA ARG A 330 -15.18 -0.58 7.59
C ARG A 330 -15.13 0.56 6.59
N LEU A 331 -15.95 0.41 5.56
CA LEU A 331 -16.26 1.47 4.62
C LEU A 331 -17.69 1.93 4.88
N GLU A 332 -17.82 3.21 5.21
CA GLU A 332 -19.09 3.87 5.51
C GLU A 332 -19.36 4.97 4.48
N ASN A 333 -20.60 5.44 4.40
CA ASN A 333 -21.03 6.51 3.49
C ASN A 333 -20.63 6.23 2.02
N ASP A 334 -20.99 5.05 1.51
CA ASP A 334 -20.67 4.60 0.15
C ASP A 334 -19.17 4.64 -0.20
N GLY A 335 -18.33 4.34 0.80
CA GLY A 335 -16.87 4.28 0.64
C GLY A 335 -16.16 5.62 0.81
N GLN A 336 -16.90 6.67 1.16
CA GLN A 336 -16.32 8.00 1.42
C GLN A 336 -15.68 8.11 2.81
N THR A 337 -15.98 7.18 3.72
CA THR A 337 -15.42 7.16 5.07
C THR A 337 -14.79 5.80 5.35
N GLN A 338 -13.51 5.78 5.70
CA GLN A 338 -12.81 4.59 6.19
C GLN A 338 -12.69 4.65 7.71
N VAL A 339 -13.14 3.58 8.38
CA VAL A 339 -13.07 3.45 9.84
C VAL A 339 -12.13 2.32 10.23
N CYS A 340 -11.19 2.62 11.12
CA CYS A 340 -10.30 1.65 11.74
C CYS A 340 -9.85 2.07 13.15
N TRP A 341 -10.37 1.39 14.17
CA TRP A 341 -10.02 1.63 15.58
C TRP A 341 -8.71 0.94 16.00
N LYS A 342 -8.15 0.07 15.16
CA LYS A 342 -6.87 -0.64 15.37
C LYS A 342 -6.79 -1.27 16.76
N THR A 343 -5.73 -1.01 17.51
CA THR A 343 -5.49 -1.55 18.86
C THR A 343 -6.52 -1.08 19.89
N LYS A 344 -7.23 0.02 19.62
CA LYS A 344 -8.29 0.56 20.49
C LYS A 344 -9.63 -0.13 20.26
N ALA A 345 -9.79 -0.88 19.17
CA ALA A 345 -11.08 -1.41 18.75
C ALA A 345 -11.80 -2.25 19.82
N PRO A 346 -11.12 -3.15 20.58
CA PRO A 346 -11.81 -3.95 21.59
C PRO A 346 -12.55 -3.15 22.67
N THR A 347 -12.11 -1.91 22.94
CA THR A 347 -12.69 -1.06 24.00
C THR A 347 -13.42 0.16 23.46
N GLN A 348 -13.10 0.64 22.25
CA GLN A 348 -13.62 1.90 21.72
C GLN A 348 -14.43 1.76 20.43
N ASP A 349 -14.33 0.65 19.70
CA ASP A 349 -15.13 0.48 18.48
C ASP A 349 -16.61 0.27 18.86
N PRO A 350 -17.52 1.19 18.47
CA PRO A 350 -18.93 1.10 18.86
C PRO A 350 -19.61 -0.20 18.43
N ILE A 351 -19.09 -0.84 17.36
CA ILE A 351 -19.66 -2.08 16.82
C ILE A 351 -19.53 -3.26 17.78
N MET A 352 -18.60 -3.20 18.76
CA MET A 352 -18.37 -4.27 19.73
C MET A 352 -19.59 -4.57 20.61
N GLN A 353 -20.52 -3.62 20.74
CA GLN A 353 -21.75 -3.76 21.52
C GLN A 353 -22.98 -4.11 20.68
N THR A 354 -22.78 -4.57 19.44
CA THR A 354 -23.84 -4.88 18.48
C THR A 354 -23.78 -6.34 18.01
N ASP A 355 -24.79 -6.79 17.28
CA ASP A 355 -24.79 -8.08 16.57
C ASP A 355 -23.78 -8.12 15.40
N GLN A 356 -23.31 -6.95 14.96
CA GLN A 356 -22.30 -6.79 13.91
C GLN A 356 -20.86 -6.80 14.45
N LYS A 357 -20.59 -7.30 15.66
CA LYS A 357 -19.23 -7.31 16.25
C LYS A 357 -18.14 -7.97 15.38
N HIS A 358 -18.52 -8.84 14.43
CA HIS A 358 -17.60 -9.42 13.44
C HIS A 358 -17.04 -8.39 12.45
N LEU A 359 -17.63 -7.19 12.40
CA LEU A 359 -17.16 -6.01 11.66
C LEU A 359 -16.25 -5.10 12.51
N CYS A 360 -15.76 -5.58 13.66
CA CYS A 360 -14.77 -4.88 14.48
C CYS A 360 -13.53 -4.56 13.65
N THR A 361 -13.02 -3.35 13.80
CA THR A 361 -11.91 -2.84 12.99
C THR A 361 -10.56 -3.01 13.69
N ALA A 362 -10.29 -4.24 14.09
CA ALA A 362 -9.06 -4.69 14.73
C ALA A 362 -8.19 -5.51 13.76
N ASN A 363 -7.07 -6.04 14.26
CA ASN A 363 -6.25 -7.02 13.57
C ASN A 363 -7.12 -8.26 13.24
N TRP A 364 -6.99 -8.78 12.01
CA TRP A 364 -7.66 -9.98 11.51
C TRP A 364 -7.55 -11.20 12.44
N ALA A 365 -6.37 -11.44 13.02
CA ALA A 365 -6.12 -12.57 13.92
C ALA A 365 -6.41 -12.27 15.40
N SER A 366 -6.88 -11.06 15.73
CA SER A 366 -7.26 -10.69 17.10
C SER A 366 -8.39 -11.56 17.63
N GLY A 367 -8.53 -11.63 18.96
CA GLY A 367 -9.65 -12.32 19.59
C GLY A 367 -11.04 -11.75 19.24
N ALA A 368 -11.11 -10.48 18.81
CA ALA A 368 -12.37 -9.84 18.43
C ALA A 368 -12.84 -10.22 17.02
N VAL A 369 -11.92 -10.38 16.07
CA VAL A 369 -12.22 -10.68 14.67
C VAL A 369 -12.13 -12.18 14.38
N ASN A 370 -11.07 -12.84 14.87
CA ASN A 370 -10.84 -14.28 14.81
C ASN A 370 -10.92 -14.87 13.37
N TRP A 371 -10.36 -14.16 12.40
CA TRP A 371 -10.26 -14.58 11.00
C TRP A 371 -8.82 -14.34 10.53
N PRO A 372 -7.85 -15.22 10.86
CA PRO A 372 -6.44 -14.96 10.56
C PRO A 372 -6.18 -14.90 9.05
N GLY A 373 -5.37 -13.95 8.58
CA GLY A 373 -5.02 -13.77 7.17
C GLY A 373 -4.56 -15.05 6.45
N ALA A 374 -3.88 -15.95 7.15
CA ALA A 374 -3.37 -17.20 6.61
C ALA A 374 -4.47 -18.15 6.12
N SER A 375 -5.73 -17.98 6.57
CA SER A 375 -6.87 -18.72 6.02
C SER A 375 -7.26 -18.26 4.61
N THR A 376 -6.82 -17.07 4.20
CA THR A 376 -7.21 -16.42 2.94
C THR A 376 -6.03 -16.31 1.98
N VAL A 377 -4.88 -15.84 2.46
CA VAL A 377 -3.70 -15.58 1.62
C VAL A 377 -2.51 -16.46 1.98
N GLY A 378 -2.70 -17.47 2.83
CA GLY A 378 -1.67 -18.43 3.24
C GLY A 378 -0.62 -17.89 4.23
N VAL A 379 -0.65 -16.60 4.57
CA VAL A 379 0.24 -15.93 5.54
C VAL A 379 -0.53 -14.84 6.32
N ASN A 380 0.05 -14.37 7.43
CA ASN A 380 -0.43 -13.34 8.36
C ASN A 380 0.61 -12.22 8.53
N GLY A 381 0.15 -10.97 8.63
CA GLY A 381 0.98 -9.83 9.01
C GLY A 381 1.37 -9.75 10.48
N GLU A 382 0.89 -10.65 11.35
CA GLU A 382 1.38 -10.74 12.74
C GLU A 382 2.43 -11.84 12.94
N ASN A 383 2.64 -12.73 11.95
CA ASN A 383 3.66 -13.79 11.99
C ASN A 383 4.85 -13.52 11.08
N GLY A 384 4.82 -12.41 10.34
CA GLY A 384 5.96 -11.67 9.84
C GLY A 384 5.70 -10.21 10.19
N MET A 385 6.71 -9.37 10.34
CA MET A 385 6.47 -7.93 10.42
C MET A 385 7.61 -7.23 9.75
N TYR A 386 8.72 -6.95 10.42
CA TYR A 386 9.74 -6.09 9.86
C TYR A 386 11.03 -6.81 9.45
N GLY A 387 11.63 -6.31 8.37
CA GLY A 387 12.98 -6.68 7.92
C GLY A 387 13.65 -5.54 7.15
N SER A 388 14.98 -5.49 7.18
CA SER A 388 15.79 -4.54 6.40
C SER A 388 15.41 -3.05 6.57
N TRP A 389 14.82 -2.68 7.71
CA TRP A 389 14.38 -1.31 8.03
C TRP A 389 14.79 -0.95 9.45
N GLY A 390 15.46 0.19 9.67
CA GLY A 390 15.91 0.59 11.01
C GLY A 390 16.67 -0.51 11.74
N GLY A 391 16.28 -0.77 13.00
CA GLY A 391 16.84 -1.83 13.84
C GLY A 391 16.28 -3.24 13.55
N PHE A 392 15.37 -3.39 12.59
CA PHE A 392 14.75 -4.66 12.24
C PHE A 392 15.61 -5.44 11.26
N SER A 393 16.36 -6.43 11.78
CA SER A 393 17.22 -7.31 10.99
C SER A 393 18.11 -6.55 9.98
N PRO A 394 18.89 -5.53 10.40
CA PRO A 394 19.65 -4.66 9.49
C PRO A 394 20.69 -5.40 8.63
N ARG A 395 21.12 -6.57 9.11
CA ARG A 395 22.07 -7.51 8.49
C ARG A 395 21.42 -8.83 8.05
N GLY A 396 20.08 -8.86 7.91
CA GLY A 396 19.34 -10.02 7.43
C GLY A 396 19.63 -10.35 5.96
N SER A 397 19.09 -11.46 5.45
CA SER A 397 19.40 -11.97 4.10
C SER A 397 18.99 -11.03 2.96
N ARG A 398 18.00 -10.14 3.17
CA ARG A 398 17.39 -9.23 2.17
C ARG A 398 16.72 -9.92 0.98
N GLY A 399 16.69 -11.24 0.98
CA GLY A 399 16.06 -12.10 -0.01
C GLY A 399 15.30 -13.23 0.66
N LEU A 400 15.00 -14.30 -0.09
CA LEU A 400 14.36 -15.50 0.45
C LEU A 400 15.25 -16.72 0.24
N THR A 401 15.36 -17.57 1.26
CA THR A 401 16.02 -18.87 1.17
C THR A 401 15.05 -19.90 0.62
N VAL A 402 15.44 -20.62 -0.43
CA VAL A 402 14.60 -21.60 -1.14
C VAL A 402 14.58 -22.94 -0.40
N TYR A 403 13.39 -23.50 -0.21
CA TYR A 403 13.19 -24.81 0.42
C TYR A 403 12.56 -25.84 -0.52
N ARG A 404 11.72 -25.42 -1.48
CA ARG A 404 11.03 -26.34 -2.40
C ARG A 404 11.29 -25.93 -3.86
N PRO A 405 12.51 -26.11 -4.38
CA PRO A 405 12.90 -25.64 -5.72
C PRO A 405 12.14 -26.33 -6.85
N ASP A 406 11.61 -27.53 -6.63
CA ASP A 406 10.87 -28.29 -7.65
C ASP A 406 9.42 -27.79 -7.86
N HIS A 407 8.95 -26.83 -7.07
CA HIS A 407 7.63 -26.25 -7.24
C HIS A 407 7.58 -25.43 -8.55
N TRP A 408 6.47 -25.54 -9.30
CA TRP A 408 6.31 -24.93 -10.64
C TRP A 408 6.58 -23.41 -10.67
N ALA A 409 6.36 -22.71 -9.56
CA ALA A 409 6.66 -21.28 -9.46
C ALA A 409 8.14 -20.95 -9.73
N PHE A 410 9.05 -21.90 -9.48
CA PHE A 410 10.49 -21.76 -9.72
C PHE A 410 10.97 -22.36 -11.06
N GLU A 411 10.06 -22.82 -11.93
CA GLU A 411 10.43 -23.36 -13.23
C GLU A 411 11.28 -22.36 -14.03
N GLY A 412 12.37 -22.83 -14.64
CA GLY A 412 13.29 -21.99 -15.42
C GLY A 412 14.20 -21.07 -14.59
N THR A 413 14.15 -21.12 -13.26
CA THR A 413 15.03 -20.30 -12.40
C THR A 413 16.37 -20.97 -12.06
N GLU A 414 16.46 -22.29 -12.22
CA GLU A 414 17.59 -23.12 -11.76
C GLU A 414 17.94 -23.01 -10.26
N LEU A 415 17.06 -22.39 -9.46
CA LEU A 415 17.22 -22.28 -8.01
C LEU A 415 17.24 -23.68 -7.36
N ARG A 416 18.10 -23.86 -6.36
CA ARG A 416 18.26 -25.09 -5.61
C ARG A 416 17.89 -24.88 -4.15
N TYR A 417 17.75 -25.99 -3.43
CA TYR A 417 17.57 -25.96 -1.98
C TYR A 417 18.70 -25.15 -1.33
N ALA A 418 18.33 -24.26 -0.40
CA ALA A 418 19.17 -23.31 0.33
C ALA A 418 19.76 -22.13 -0.47
N ASP A 419 19.46 -21.99 -1.77
CA ASP A 419 19.82 -20.76 -2.50
C ASP A 419 19.05 -19.55 -1.96
N ILE A 420 19.66 -18.37 -2.04
CA ILE A 420 19.05 -17.09 -1.67
C ILE A 420 18.81 -16.26 -2.92
N PHE A 421 17.56 -15.94 -3.23
CA PHE A 421 17.23 -15.07 -4.36
C PHE A 421 16.67 -13.71 -3.93
N GLY A 422 16.79 -12.72 -4.82
CA GLY A 422 16.23 -11.37 -4.64
C GLY A 422 16.97 -10.47 -3.64
N HIS A 423 18.05 -10.93 -3.01
CA HIS A 423 18.80 -10.17 -2.01
C HIS A 423 19.48 -8.92 -2.59
N GLU A 424 20.04 -9.00 -3.80
CA GLU A 424 20.62 -7.85 -4.52
C GLU A 424 19.55 -6.81 -4.86
N ALA A 425 18.34 -7.28 -5.19
CA ALA A 425 17.19 -6.43 -5.42
C ALA A 425 16.47 -6.02 -4.14
N GLN A 426 16.90 -6.49 -2.96
CA GLN A 426 16.36 -6.19 -1.64
C GLN A 426 14.85 -6.40 -1.55
N ILE A 427 14.37 -7.54 -2.04
CA ILE A 427 12.93 -7.86 -2.05
C ILE A 427 12.38 -8.13 -0.65
N PHE A 428 13.24 -8.49 0.30
CA PHE A 428 12.86 -8.73 1.69
C PHE A 428 13.11 -7.48 2.52
N GLY A 429 12.05 -6.70 2.75
CA GLY A 429 12.13 -5.61 3.70
C GLY A 429 10.91 -4.71 3.79
N TYR A 430 11.04 -3.75 4.71
CA TYR A 430 9.96 -3.04 5.37
C TYR A 430 9.04 -4.03 6.05
N GLU A 431 7.91 -4.38 5.46
CA GLU A 431 6.96 -5.31 6.05
C GLU A 431 6.83 -6.62 5.26
N VAL A 432 6.71 -7.72 5.98
CA VAL A 432 6.65 -9.09 5.46
C VAL A 432 5.62 -9.92 6.21
N ASP A 433 5.02 -10.90 5.55
CA ASP A 433 4.00 -11.81 6.12
C ASP A 433 4.55 -13.23 6.26
N GLY A 434 4.16 -13.88 7.35
CA GLY A 434 4.55 -15.26 7.67
C GLY A 434 3.41 -16.06 8.24
N LEU A 435 3.69 -17.26 8.72
CA LEU A 435 2.72 -18.07 9.46
C LEU A 435 3.48 -18.93 10.48
N ASN A 436 2.79 -19.58 11.41
CA ASN A 436 3.43 -20.48 12.36
C ASN A 436 3.91 -21.78 11.68
N TYR A 437 5.14 -22.21 11.92
CA TYR A 437 5.74 -23.35 11.22
C TYR A 437 6.64 -24.20 12.12
N THR A 438 6.88 -25.45 11.70
CA THR A 438 7.93 -26.32 12.26
C THR A 438 8.96 -26.64 11.19
N ILE A 439 10.21 -26.89 11.59
CA ILE A 439 11.25 -27.41 10.70
C ILE A 439 11.37 -28.92 10.96
N GLN A 440 11.21 -29.73 9.92
CA GLN A 440 11.42 -31.18 9.99
C GLN A 440 12.40 -31.57 8.89
N ASN A 441 13.50 -32.24 9.26
CA ASN A 441 14.55 -32.67 8.32
C ASN A 441 15.05 -31.55 7.37
N GLY A 442 15.10 -30.31 7.86
CA GLY A 442 15.55 -29.14 7.08
C GLY A 442 14.47 -28.46 6.22
N PHE A 443 13.21 -28.90 6.26
CA PHE A 443 12.11 -28.27 5.53
C PHE A 443 11.09 -27.61 6.47
N PRO A 444 10.58 -26.41 6.15
CA PRO A 444 9.51 -25.75 6.89
C PRO A 444 8.16 -26.34 6.50
N TYR A 445 7.31 -26.55 7.49
CA TYR A 445 5.93 -27.01 7.35
C TYR A 445 5.01 -26.12 8.18
N ALA A 446 3.89 -25.70 7.58
CA ALA A 446 2.87 -24.94 8.27
C ALA A 446 2.32 -25.72 9.47
N VAL A 447 1.87 -25.00 10.49
CA VAL A 447 1.19 -25.56 11.67
C VAL A 447 -0.30 -25.27 11.55
N SER A 448 -1.13 -26.31 11.71
CA SER A 448 -2.58 -26.13 11.73
C SER A 448 -2.98 -25.37 12.99
N GLU A 449 -3.79 -24.33 12.80
CA GLU A 449 -4.35 -23.50 13.86
C GLU A 449 -5.77 -23.06 13.48
N HIS A 450 -6.42 -22.27 14.31
CA HIS A 450 -7.80 -21.86 14.06
C HIS A 450 -7.95 -21.19 12.68
N GLY A 451 -8.77 -21.78 11.80
CA GLY A 451 -8.98 -21.28 10.43
C GLY A 451 -7.85 -21.57 9.43
N VAL A 452 -6.71 -22.09 9.87
CA VAL A 452 -5.53 -22.35 9.01
C VAL A 452 -5.29 -23.86 8.91
N SER A 453 -5.41 -24.38 7.69
CA SER A 453 -5.20 -25.80 7.39
C SER A 453 -3.80 -26.00 6.81
N ALA A 454 -2.88 -26.56 7.60
CA ALA A 454 -1.47 -26.68 7.18
C ALA A 454 -1.26 -27.57 5.94
N ASP A 455 -2.13 -28.57 5.74
CA ASP A 455 -2.11 -29.46 4.58
C ASP A 455 -2.36 -28.74 3.25
N LYS A 456 -2.93 -27.53 3.30
CA LYS A 456 -3.20 -26.72 2.12
C LYS A 456 -2.05 -25.79 1.75
N ILE A 457 -1.07 -25.57 2.64
CA ILE A 457 -0.06 -24.52 2.50
C ILE A 457 1.34 -25.11 2.39
N GLU A 458 2.01 -24.83 1.27
CA GLU A 458 3.41 -25.16 1.05
C GLU A 458 4.28 -23.91 1.21
N ILE A 459 5.24 -23.97 2.14
CA ILE A 459 6.25 -22.91 2.32
C ILE A 459 7.36 -23.12 1.30
N LEU A 460 7.42 -22.28 0.27
CA LEU A 460 8.35 -22.46 -0.85
C LEU A 460 9.72 -21.87 -0.57
N ALA A 461 9.74 -20.67 0.01
CA ALA A 461 10.94 -19.95 0.41
C ALA A 461 10.63 -19.05 1.62
N MET A 462 11.60 -18.79 2.49
CA MET A 462 11.38 -17.94 3.66
C MET A 462 12.65 -17.28 4.18
N THR A 463 12.48 -16.25 5.01
CA THR A 463 13.56 -15.62 5.77
C THR A 463 13.03 -15.12 7.12
N PRO A 464 13.78 -15.25 8.23
CA PRO A 464 13.36 -14.72 9.53
C PRO A 464 13.12 -13.20 9.52
N ALA A 465 12.14 -12.76 10.32
CA ALA A 465 11.75 -11.38 10.51
C ALA A 465 11.56 -11.09 12.01
N SER A 466 11.40 -9.82 12.37
CA SER A 466 11.11 -9.41 13.76
C SER A 466 10.04 -8.34 13.82
N ILE A 467 9.27 -8.34 14.91
CA ILE A 467 8.19 -7.37 15.18
C ILE A 467 8.66 -6.26 16.13
N TYR A 468 9.86 -6.38 16.68
CA TYR A 468 10.46 -5.34 17.52
C TYR A 468 11.90 -5.01 17.08
N GLU A 469 12.32 -3.78 17.34
CA GLU A 469 13.69 -3.35 17.07
C GLU A 469 14.62 -3.88 18.15
N TYR A 470 15.70 -4.55 17.72
CA TYR A 470 16.74 -4.96 18.63
C TYR A 470 17.60 -3.76 19.00
N GLU A 471 17.29 -3.15 20.15
CA GLU A 471 17.96 -1.94 20.61
C GLU A 471 19.37 -2.25 21.14
N ILE A 472 20.38 -1.67 20.49
CA ILE A 472 21.76 -1.61 20.97
C ILE A 472 21.92 -0.31 21.78
N GLU A 473 22.36 -0.44 23.03
CA GLU A 473 22.78 0.71 23.84
C GLU A 473 24.08 1.33 23.28
N GLY A 474 24.10 2.65 23.14
CA GLY A 474 25.27 3.37 22.65
C GLY A 474 24.97 4.82 22.34
N GLU A 475 26.00 5.66 22.34
CA GLU A 475 25.89 7.06 21.94
C GLU A 475 25.40 7.14 20.48
N GLY A 476 24.34 7.93 20.25
CA GLY A 476 23.80 8.18 18.91
C GLY A 476 22.81 7.13 18.38
N GLN A 477 22.52 6.04 19.11
CA GLN A 477 21.49 5.08 18.70
C GLN A 477 20.09 5.63 19.00
N ARG A 478 19.17 5.55 18.01
CA ARG A 478 17.75 5.89 18.16
C ARG A 478 16.88 4.93 17.34
N TYR A 479 15.75 4.53 17.92
CA TYR A 479 14.82 3.55 17.36
C TYR A 479 13.43 4.17 17.17
N TYR A 480 12.74 3.79 16.10
CA TYR A 480 11.50 4.40 15.62
C TYR A 480 10.27 3.70 16.17
N ILE A 481 10.11 2.39 15.91
CA ILE A 481 8.95 1.60 16.34
C ILE A 481 9.21 1.01 17.72
N ARG A 482 10.47 0.62 18.00
CA ARG A 482 10.83 -0.09 19.23
C ARG A 482 10.01 -1.38 19.33
N ASP A 483 9.06 -1.45 20.26
CA ASP A 483 8.13 -2.57 20.43
C ASP A 483 6.64 -2.17 20.41
N SER A 484 6.31 -0.96 19.93
CA SER A 484 4.93 -0.44 19.97
C SER A 484 3.94 -1.34 19.24
N ASP A 485 4.31 -1.81 18.07
CA ASP A 485 3.44 -2.62 17.21
C ASP A 485 3.24 -4.01 17.80
N LEU A 486 4.32 -4.63 18.29
CA LEU A 486 4.26 -5.92 19.00
C LEU A 486 3.32 -5.82 20.21
N ARG A 487 3.45 -4.76 21.01
CA ARG A 487 2.62 -4.55 22.20
C ARG A 487 1.15 -4.45 21.82
N GLY A 488 0.84 -3.61 20.84
CA GLY A 488 -0.53 -3.40 20.37
C GLY A 488 -1.19 -4.69 19.85
N ILE A 489 -0.45 -5.53 19.13
CA ILE A 489 -0.95 -6.82 18.66
C ILE A 489 -1.16 -7.79 19.83
N CYS A 490 -0.20 -7.86 20.76
CA CYS A 490 -0.30 -8.75 21.92
C CYS A 490 -1.46 -8.39 22.86
N GLU A 491 -1.81 -7.11 22.98
CA GLU A 491 -2.97 -6.63 23.75
C GLU A 491 -4.31 -7.12 23.17
N MET A 492 -4.37 -7.39 21.86
CA MET A 492 -5.57 -7.88 21.17
C MET A 492 -5.60 -9.41 21.01
N ALA A 493 -4.53 -10.11 21.39
CA ALA A 493 -4.37 -11.53 21.14
C ALA A 493 -5.31 -12.39 22.00
N PRO A 494 -5.91 -13.46 21.44
CA PRO A 494 -6.89 -14.29 22.14
C PRO A 494 -6.30 -15.07 23.33
N ASP A 495 -5.00 -15.36 23.31
CA ASP A 495 -4.27 -16.10 24.34
C ASP A 495 -3.64 -15.20 25.42
N GLY A 496 -3.90 -13.89 25.36
CA GLY A 496 -3.41 -12.90 26.31
C GLY A 496 -1.97 -12.47 26.07
N TYR A 497 -1.61 -11.30 26.62
CA TYR A 497 -0.38 -10.57 26.32
C TYR A 497 0.91 -11.40 26.49
N GLU A 498 1.08 -12.09 27.62
CA GLU A 498 2.32 -12.83 27.92
C GLU A 498 2.55 -14.04 27.01
N SER A 499 1.47 -14.72 26.61
CA SER A 499 1.53 -15.83 25.66
C SER A 499 1.84 -15.31 24.26
N ALA A 500 1.09 -14.30 23.83
CA ALA A 500 1.23 -13.67 22.53
C ALA A 500 2.63 -13.08 22.33
N ARG A 501 3.20 -12.40 23.33
CA ARG A 501 4.54 -11.80 23.20
C ARG A 501 5.62 -12.85 22.94
N LYS A 502 5.55 -14.03 23.56
CA LYS A 502 6.51 -15.12 23.31
C LYS A 502 6.39 -15.66 21.89
N ARG A 503 5.16 -15.76 21.38
CA ARG A 503 4.83 -16.34 20.08
C ARG A 503 5.07 -15.38 18.90
N LEU A 504 4.81 -14.09 19.10
CA LEU A 504 4.84 -13.06 18.05
C LEU A 504 6.11 -12.23 18.01
N ALA A 505 6.97 -12.28 19.03
CA ALA A 505 8.24 -11.53 19.03
C ALA A 505 9.14 -11.84 17.81
N HIS A 506 9.05 -13.07 17.29
CA HIS A 506 9.84 -13.55 16.17
C HIS A 506 8.92 -14.06 15.07
N GLY A 507 9.18 -13.65 13.84
CA GLY A 507 8.40 -14.01 12.69
C GLY A 507 9.25 -14.45 11.52
N SER A 508 8.64 -14.55 10.34
CA SER A 508 9.34 -14.80 9.08
C SER A 508 8.55 -14.16 7.94
N GLY A 509 9.23 -13.73 6.89
CA GLY A 509 8.58 -13.43 5.62
C GLY A 509 8.65 -14.67 4.72
N MET A 510 7.56 -15.00 4.03
CA MET A 510 7.44 -16.24 3.27
C MET A 510 6.93 -16.03 1.83
N LEU A 511 7.40 -16.87 0.93
CA LEU A 511 6.72 -17.21 -0.32
C LEU A 511 6.00 -18.54 -0.12
N VAL A 512 4.68 -18.54 -0.26
CA VAL A 512 3.85 -19.74 -0.06
C VAL A 512 2.96 -20.02 -1.28
N SER A 513 2.60 -21.28 -1.46
CA SER A 513 1.53 -21.74 -2.34
C SER A 513 0.44 -22.35 -1.49
N MET A 514 -0.81 -21.98 -1.72
CA MET A 514 -1.96 -22.48 -0.98
C MET A 514 -3.07 -22.93 -1.93
N THR A 515 -3.61 -24.13 -1.71
CA THR A 515 -4.81 -24.60 -2.41
C THR A 515 -6.05 -24.22 -1.61
N GLN A 516 -7.10 -23.70 -2.26
CA GLN A 516 -8.34 -23.32 -1.58
C GLN A 516 -9.55 -23.51 -2.48
N GLY A 517 -10.45 -24.41 -2.10
CA GLY A 517 -11.57 -24.82 -2.95
C GLY A 517 -11.08 -25.35 -4.29
N LYS A 518 -11.52 -24.73 -5.40
CA LYS A 518 -11.07 -25.07 -6.76
C LYS A 518 -9.92 -24.19 -7.26
N GLY A 519 -9.52 -23.19 -6.48
CA GLY A 519 -8.51 -22.20 -6.83
C GLY A 519 -7.18 -22.40 -6.12
N GLU A 520 -6.22 -21.54 -6.48
CA GLU A 520 -4.88 -21.50 -5.90
C GLU A 520 -4.53 -20.06 -5.50
N VAL A 521 -3.80 -19.91 -4.41
CA VAL A 521 -3.24 -18.64 -3.92
C VAL A 521 -1.73 -18.77 -3.84
N VAL A 522 -1.00 -17.93 -4.58
CA VAL A 522 0.45 -17.78 -4.39
C VAL A 522 0.71 -16.44 -3.75
N THR A 523 1.37 -16.46 -2.59
CA THR A 523 1.68 -15.25 -1.84
C THR A 523 3.18 -15.13 -1.63
N ALA A 524 3.80 -14.13 -2.26
CA ALA A 524 5.06 -13.57 -1.80
C ALA A 524 4.72 -12.49 -0.77
N GLY A 525 4.75 -12.85 0.51
CA GLY A 525 4.40 -12.00 1.64
C GLY A 525 5.41 -10.89 1.91
N LEU A 526 5.71 -10.03 0.93
CA LEU A 526 6.79 -9.05 0.97
C LEU A 526 6.36 -7.73 0.32
N CYS A 527 6.36 -6.63 1.08
CA CYS A 527 6.05 -5.30 0.52
C CYS A 527 7.00 -4.90 -0.62
N GLU A 528 8.27 -5.31 -0.55
CA GLU A 528 9.29 -4.92 -1.51
C GLU A 528 9.52 -5.96 -2.63
N TRP A 529 8.62 -6.95 -2.82
CA TRP A 529 8.69 -7.86 -3.99
C TRP A 529 8.80 -7.09 -5.31
N VAL A 530 8.05 -5.98 -5.41
CA VAL A 530 8.07 -5.05 -6.55
C VAL A 530 9.45 -4.50 -6.90
N MET A 531 10.42 -4.54 -5.98
CA MET A 531 11.79 -4.11 -6.25
C MET A 531 12.56 -5.10 -7.10
N GLY A 532 12.25 -6.39 -7.02
CA GLY A 532 12.79 -7.37 -7.94
C GLY A 532 12.36 -7.07 -9.37
N LEU A 533 11.12 -6.64 -9.58
CA LEU A 533 10.61 -6.23 -10.90
C LEU A 533 11.25 -4.92 -11.37
N LYS A 534 11.30 -3.90 -10.51
CA LYS A 534 11.88 -2.60 -10.82
C LYS A 534 13.38 -2.67 -11.15
N ARG A 535 14.10 -3.55 -10.47
CA ARG A 535 15.56 -3.72 -10.61
C ARG A 535 15.94 -4.85 -11.57
N HIS A 536 14.96 -5.46 -12.25
CA HIS A 536 15.17 -6.54 -13.20
C HIS A 536 15.92 -7.74 -12.60
N CYS A 537 15.54 -8.15 -11.39
CA CYS A 537 16.03 -9.39 -10.81
C CYS A 537 15.43 -10.56 -11.59
N ASP A 538 16.28 -11.37 -12.22
CA ASP A 538 15.86 -12.50 -13.06
C ASP A 538 14.96 -13.47 -12.28
N TYR A 539 15.36 -13.85 -11.06
CA TYR A 539 14.57 -14.77 -10.23
C TYR A 539 13.17 -14.22 -9.92
N THR A 540 13.08 -12.99 -9.40
CA THR A 540 11.78 -12.38 -9.05
C THR A 540 10.91 -12.19 -10.28
N THR A 541 11.51 -11.79 -11.41
CA THR A 541 10.81 -11.61 -12.69
C THR A 541 10.26 -12.93 -13.19
N THR A 542 11.08 -13.99 -13.27
CA THR A 542 10.69 -15.32 -13.72
C THR A 542 9.60 -15.92 -12.84
N ILE A 543 9.76 -15.87 -11.51
CA ILE A 543 8.74 -16.38 -10.58
C ILE A 543 7.40 -15.62 -10.75
N THR A 544 7.44 -14.29 -10.86
CA THR A 544 6.22 -13.49 -11.08
C THR A 544 5.57 -13.86 -12.41
N ARG A 545 6.34 -14.02 -13.49
CA ARG A 545 5.82 -14.46 -14.79
C ARG A 545 5.19 -15.84 -14.70
N ASN A 546 5.85 -16.82 -14.11
CA ASN A 546 5.33 -18.18 -13.96
C ASN A 546 3.95 -18.19 -13.29
N VAL A 547 3.80 -17.43 -12.20
CA VAL A 547 2.53 -17.30 -11.47
C VAL A 547 1.46 -16.65 -12.35
N LEU A 548 1.75 -15.52 -12.98
CA LEU A 548 0.78 -14.81 -13.83
C LEU A 548 0.39 -15.63 -15.06
N ASP A 549 1.36 -16.27 -15.73
CA ASP A 549 1.15 -17.13 -16.90
C ASP A 549 0.28 -18.33 -16.58
N ARG A 550 0.49 -18.97 -15.44
CA ARG A 550 -0.37 -20.07 -14.97
C ARG A 550 -1.78 -19.57 -14.65
N PHE A 551 -1.89 -18.56 -13.76
CA PHE A 551 -3.18 -18.11 -13.24
C PHE A 551 -4.06 -17.38 -14.26
N GLN A 552 -3.49 -16.81 -15.32
CA GLN A 552 -4.29 -16.20 -16.38
C GLN A 552 -4.93 -17.24 -17.31
N GLN A 553 -4.31 -18.42 -17.47
CA GLN A 553 -4.78 -19.47 -18.37
C GLN A 553 -5.83 -20.37 -17.73
N SER A 554 -5.74 -20.59 -16.42
CA SER A 554 -6.65 -21.45 -15.68
C SER A 554 -7.96 -20.72 -15.36
N GLY A 555 -8.95 -20.84 -16.26
CA GLY A 555 -10.30 -20.36 -15.98
C GLY A 555 -11.37 -20.82 -16.97
N LEU A 556 -12.17 -21.77 -16.49
CA LEU A 556 -13.49 -22.23 -16.94
C LEU A 556 -13.54 -22.92 -18.32
N GLU A 557 -13.24 -24.22 -18.35
CA GLU A 557 -14.09 -25.11 -19.17
C GLU A 557 -15.53 -24.93 -18.66
N LYS A 558 -16.34 -24.18 -19.40
CA LYS A 558 -17.77 -24.08 -19.13
C LYS A 558 -18.37 -25.47 -19.31
N SER A 559 -18.61 -26.18 -18.21
CA SER A 559 -19.51 -27.34 -18.19
C SER A 559 -20.96 -26.90 -18.38
#